data_AF-A0A3N7IKT2-F1
#
_entry.id   AF-A0A3N7IKT2-F1
#
_cell.length_a   1.000
_cell.length_b   1.000
_cell.length_c   1.000
_cell.angle_alpha   90.00
_cell.angle_beta   90.00
_cell.angle_gamma   90.00
#
_symmetry.space_group_name_H-M   'P 1'
#
loop_
_entity.id
_entity.type
_entity.pdbx_description
1 polymer ?
#
loop_
_entity_poly.entity_id
_entity_poly.type
_entity_poly.pdbx_seq_one_letter_code
_entity_poly.pdbx_strand_id
1 'polypeptide(L)'
;MIVDNTQTQMRKGILEYCILSIISRGEIYASDIIGELKKARLLVVEGTLYPLLTRLKNNGLLSYSWKESTSGPPRKYYQITPAGLEVLNKLDTTWEELVFAVKTSMEGRVGRETSDARQGTPIDDNHQDPSENEE
;
A
#
# COMPACT_ATOMS: atom_id res chain seq x y z
N MET A 1 -9.82 22.59 -2.61
CA MET A 1 -10.40 22.85 -1.26
C MET A 1 -9.46 22.29 -0.18
N ILE A 2 -9.69 22.57 1.11
CA ILE A 2 -8.82 22.06 2.20
C ILE A 2 -8.69 20.53 2.14
N VAL A 3 -9.80 19.83 1.88
CA VAL A 3 -9.84 18.36 1.79
C VAL A 3 -8.87 17.83 0.72
N ASP A 4 -8.92 18.37 -0.50
CA ASP A 4 -8.07 17.91 -1.61
C ASP A 4 -6.58 18.11 -1.30
N ASN A 5 -6.25 19.24 -0.68
CA ASN A 5 -4.88 19.53 -0.27
C ASN A 5 -4.41 18.53 0.80
N THR A 6 -5.21 18.31 1.85
CA THR A 6 -4.88 17.36 2.92
C THR A 6 -4.71 15.93 2.39
N GLN A 7 -5.63 15.45 1.55
CA GLN A 7 -5.52 14.13 0.92
C GLN A 7 -4.26 14.00 0.07
N THR A 8 -3.90 15.06 -0.65
CA THR A 8 -2.69 15.09 -1.48
C THR A 8 -1.43 15.00 -0.61
N GLN A 9 -1.35 15.77 0.48
CA GLN A 9 -0.20 15.72 1.39
C GLN A 9 -0.06 14.36 2.07
N MET A 10 -1.17 13.74 2.51
CA MET A 10 -1.16 12.39 3.07
C MET A 10 -0.57 11.36 2.08
N ARG A 11 -1.02 11.39 0.81
CA ARG A 11 -0.49 10.49 -0.22
C ARG A 11 0.99 10.75 -0.52
N LYS A 12 1.39 12.01 -0.61
CA LYS A 12 2.80 12.38 -0.84
C LYS A 12 3.70 11.91 0.31
N GLY A 13 3.24 12.03 1.56
CA GLY A 13 3.99 11.64 2.76
C GLY A 13 4.33 10.15 2.82
N ILE A 14 3.46 9.29 2.28
CA ILE A 14 3.68 7.82 2.31
C ILE A 14 4.34 7.27 1.04
N LEU A 15 4.50 8.08 -0.01
CA LEU A 15 4.85 7.56 -1.34
C LEU A 15 6.26 6.96 -1.39
N GLU A 16 7.24 7.58 -0.73
CA GLU A 16 8.61 7.04 -0.67
C GLU A 16 8.66 5.71 0.07
N TYR A 17 7.94 5.61 1.18
CA TYR A 17 7.80 4.36 1.94
C TYR A 17 7.23 3.26 1.03
N CYS A 18 6.11 3.51 0.36
CA CYS A 18 5.51 2.53 -0.56
C CYS A 18 6.47 2.12 -1.69
N ILE A 19 7.23 3.05 -2.27
CA ILE A 19 8.22 2.73 -3.32
C ILE A 19 9.32 1.83 -2.77
N LEU A 20 9.88 2.14 -1.60
CA LEU A 20 10.90 1.31 -0.96
C LEU A 20 10.36 -0.08 -0.62
N SER A 21 9.15 -0.19 -0.08
CA SER A 21 8.49 -1.47 0.22
C SER A 21 8.19 -2.32 -1.03
N ILE A 22 7.98 -1.69 -2.19
CA ILE A 22 7.79 -2.41 -3.46
C ILE A 22 9.14 -2.94 -3.96
N ILE A 23 10.16 -2.08 -4.00
CA ILE A 23 11.50 -2.44 -4.51
C ILE A 23 12.22 -3.45 -3.59
N SER A 24 11.89 -3.49 -2.29
CA SER A 24 12.49 -4.46 -1.36
C SER A 24 12.12 -5.92 -1.67
N ARG A 25 11.05 -6.15 -2.45
CA ARG A 25 10.61 -7.50 -2.87
C ARG A 25 11.50 -8.11 -3.94
N GLY A 26 12.35 -7.31 -4.57
CA GLY A 26 13.22 -7.74 -5.66
C GLY A 26 13.47 -6.63 -6.66
N GLU A 27 14.40 -6.89 -7.57
CA GLU A 27 14.74 -5.98 -8.64
C GLU A 27 13.54 -5.71 -9.57
N ILE A 28 13.26 -4.44 -9.88
CA ILE A 28 12.02 -4.03 -10.52
C ILE A 28 12.19 -2.85 -11.49
N TYR A 29 11.43 -2.83 -12.58
CA TYR A 29 11.41 -1.74 -13.56
C TYR A 29 10.40 -0.64 -13.16
N ALA A 30 10.65 0.60 -13.58
CA ALA A 30 9.84 1.76 -13.20
C ALA A 30 8.34 1.61 -13.55
N SER A 31 8.00 1.02 -14.71
CA SER A 31 6.59 0.80 -15.06
C SER A 31 5.89 -0.19 -14.12
N ASP A 32 6.62 -1.18 -13.62
CA ASP A 32 6.08 -2.19 -12.72
C ASP A 32 5.85 -1.60 -11.32
N ILE A 33 6.72 -0.68 -10.88
CA ILE A 33 6.50 0.12 -9.66
C ILE A 33 5.20 0.93 -9.79
N ILE A 34 4.96 1.58 -10.94
CA ILE A 34 3.70 2.30 -11.19
C ILE A 34 2.51 1.33 -11.13
N GLY A 35 2.65 0.13 -11.71
CA GLY A 35 1.64 -0.93 -11.67
C GLY A 35 1.28 -1.33 -10.24
N GLU A 36 2.28 -1.57 -9.39
CA GLU A 36 2.09 -1.92 -7.97
C GLU A 36 1.46 -0.78 -7.17
N LEU A 37 1.92 0.46 -7.35
CA LEU A 37 1.30 1.64 -6.72
C LEU A 37 -0.17 1.80 -7.14
N LYS A 38 -0.48 1.56 -8.42
CA LYS A 38 -1.86 1.61 -8.92
C LYS A 38 -2.75 0.56 -8.27
N LYS A 39 -2.26 -0.68 -8.07
CA LYS A 39 -2.98 -1.74 -7.32
C LYS A 39 -3.27 -1.30 -5.88
N ALA A 40 -2.34 -0.55 -5.27
CA ALA A 40 -2.51 0.05 -3.95
C ALA A 40 -3.36 1.35 -3.95
N ARG A 41 -4.02 1.68 -5.06
CA ARG A 41 -4.83 2.92 -5.24
C ARG A 41 -4.02 4.22 -5.08
N LEU A 42 -2.71 4.16 -5.30
CA LEU A 42 -1.81 5.30 -5.40
C LEU A 42 -1.54 5.59 -6.88
N LEU A 43 -2.26 6.57 -7.43
CA LEU A 43 -2.09 6.98 -8.82
C LEU A 43 -0.85 7.89 -8.94
N VAL A 44 0.18 7.37 -9.60
CA VAL A 44 1.46 8.06 -9.81
C VAL A 44 1.82 8.00 -11.29
N VAL A 45 2.25 9.14 -11.83
CA VAL A 45 2.76 9.26 -13.19
C VAL A 45 4.29 9.23 -13.19
N GLU A 46 4.89 8.93 -14.35
CA GLU A 46 6.34 8.88 -14.52
C GLU A 46 7.06 10.15 -14.07
N GLY A 47 6.50 11.32 -14.40
CA GLY A 47 7.05 12.63 -14.01
C GLY A 47 7.17 12.84 -12.49
N THR A 48 6.41 12.08 -11.70
CA THR A 48 6.52 12.06 -10.23
C THR A 48 7.46 10.95 -9.76
N LEU A 49 7.41 9.78 -10.39
CA LEU A 49 8.19 8.62 -9.95
C LEU A 49 9.69 8.80 -10.20
N TYR A 50 10.11 9.21 -11.40
CA TYR A 50 11.54 9.26 -11.74
C TYR A 50 12.35 10.24 -10.86
N PRO A 51 11.86 11.44 -10.51
CA PRO A 51 12.54 12.30 -9.55
C PRO A 51 12.70 11.65 -8.17
N LEU A 52 11.70 10.90 -7.69
CA LEU A 52 11.78 10.17 -6.42
C LEU A 52 12.81 9.05 -6.48
N LEU A 53 12.79 8.23 -7.54
CA LEU A 53 13.80 7.18 -7.73
C LEU A 53 15.22 7.76 -7.80
N THR A 54 15.37 8.92 -8.46
CA THR A 54 16.66 9.63 -8.53
C THR A 54 17.10 10.10 -7.15
N ARG A 55 16.19 10.69 -6.36
CA ARG A 55 16.47 11.14 -4.99
C ARG A 55 16.87 9.96 -4.09
N LEU A 56 16.09 8.89 -4.08
CA LEU A 56 16.36 7.68 -3.28
C LEU A 56 17.71 7.05 -3.66
N LYS A 57 18.05 7.02 -4.96
CA LYS A 57 19.35 6.55 -5.44
C LYS A 57 20.49 7.48 -5.03
N ASN A 58 20.31 8.80 -5.11
CA ASN A 58 21.33 9.77 -4.69
C ASN A 58 21.57 9.74 -3.18
N ASN A 59 20.55 9.38 -2.40
CA ASN A 59 20.68 9.13 -0.96
C ASN A 59 21.23 7.72 -0.63
N GLY A 60 21.63 6.94 -1.63
CA GLY A 60 22.20 5.61 -1.45
C GLY A 60 21.21 4.52 -1.04
N LEU A 61 19.90 4.81 -1.04
CA LEU A 61 18.86 3.85 -0.64
C LEU A 61 18.51 2.86 -1.75
N LEU A 62 18.74 3.27 -3.00
CA LEU A 62 18.53 2.46 -4.19
C LEU A 62 19.80 2.39 -5.02
N SER A 63 19.95 1.29 -5.75
CA SER A 63 20.87 1.14 -6.87
C SER A 63 20.08 0.83 -8.14
N TYR A 64 20.73 0.87 -9.30
CA TYR A 64 20.13 0.36 -10.52
C TYR A 64 21.15 -0.39 -11.38
N SER A 65 20.67 -1.37 -12.12
CA SER A 65 21.39 -2.05 -13.18
C SER A 65 20.77 -1.70 -14.53
N TRP A 66 21.57 -1.72 -15.60
CA TRP A 66 21.04 -1.67 -16.95
C TRP A 66 20.79 -3.10 -17.44
N LYS A 67 19.58 -3.37 -17.93
CA LYS A 67 19.25 -4.62 -18.59
C LYS A 67 18.88 -4.40 -20.04
N GLU A 68 19.34 -5.29 -20.90
CA GLU A 68 18.92 -5.30 -22.29
C GLU A 68 17.40 -5.52 -22.37
N SER A 69 16.77 -4.79 -23.28
CA SER A 69 15.35 -4.95 -23.59
C SER A 69 15.23 -5.84 -24.82
N THR A 70 14.21 -6.69 -24.87
CA THR A 70 13.89 -7.50 -26.07
C THR A 70 13.61 -6.62 -27.30
N SER A 71 13.20 -5.37 -27.07
CA SER A 71 13.09 -4.33 -28.09
C SER A 71 13.34 -2.95 -27.48
N GLY A 72 14.12 -2.11 -28.16
CA GLY A 72 14.41 -0.74 -27.73
C GLY A 72 15.64 -0.60 -26.82
N PRO A 73 15.84 0.60 -26.22
CA PRO A 73 17.04 0.88 -25.43
C PRO A 73 17.08 0.05 -24.13
N PRO A 74 18.28 -0.11 -23.52
CA PRO A 74 18.41 -0.72 -22.21
C PRO A 74 17.52 -0.06 -21.16
N ARG A 75 16.97 -0.87 -20.25
CA ARG A 75 16.08 -0.42 -19.17
C ARG A 75 16.81 -0.42 -17.84
N LYS A 76 16.52 0.58 -17.01
CA LYS A 76 17.03 0.63 -15.63
C LYS A 76 16.15 -0.21 -14.72
N TYR A 77 16.74 -1.22 -14.12
CA TYR A 77 16.10 -2.00 -13.07
C TYR A 77 16.61 -1.54 -11.72
N TYR A 78 15.70 -1.21 -10.81
CA TYR A 78 16.03 -0.67 -9.49
C TYR A 78 16.04 -1.78 -8.46
N GLN A 79 16.95 -1.67 -7.49
CA GLN A 79 17.06 -2.59 -6.37
C GLN A 79 17.38 -1.81 -5.09
N ILE A 80 16.80 -2.26 -3.97
CA ILE A 80 17.08 -1.69 -2.66
C ILE A 80 18.52 -2.03 -2.23
N THR A 81 19.21 -1.07 -1.63
CA THR A 81 20.54 -1.31 -1.05
C THR A 81 20.41 -1.77 0.41
N PRO A 82 21.50 -2.27 1.04
CA PRO A 82 21.49 -2.54 2.48
C PRO A 82 21.10 -1.31 3.32
N ALA A 83 21.62 -0.12 2.98
CA ALA A 83 21.25 1.14 3.64
C ALA A 83 19.76 1.49 3.41
N GLY A 84 19.25 1.24 2.20
CA GLY A 84 17.83 1.38 1.89
C GLY A 84 16.94 0.47 2.73
N LEU A 85 17.38 -0.77 2.97
CA LEU A 85 16.65 -1.72 3.80
C LEU A 85 16.64 -1.31 5.28
N GLU A 86 17.75 -0.79 5.80
CA GLU A 86 17.78 -0.23 7.16
C GLU A 86 16.83 0.95 7.33
N VAL A 87 16.77 1.84 6.33
CA VAL A 87 15.79 2.95 6.32
C VAL A 87 14.37 2.42 6.24
N LEU A 88 14.11 1.43 5.37
CA LEU A 88 12.78 0.82 5.25
C LEU A 88 12.30 0.24 6.58
N ASN A 89 13.14 -0.51 7.29
CA ASN A 89 12.79 -1.08 8.60
C ASN A 89 12.43 0.00 9.63
N LYS A 90 13.09 1.16 9.61
CA LYS A 90 12.72 2.30 10.48
C LYS A 90 11.39 2.93 10.07
N LEU A 91 11.14 3.00 8.77
CA LEU A 91 9.87 3.50 8.24
C LEU A 91 8.71 2.54 8.53
N ASP A 92 8.94 1.23 8.60
CA ASP A 92 7.94 0.25 9.03
C ASP A 92 7.44 0.61 10.45
N THR A 93 8.36 0.84 11.39
CA THR A 93 8.00 1.27 12.76
C THR A 93 7.25 2.60 12.76
N THR A 94 7.74 3.59 12.00
CA THR A 94 7.05 4.91 11.90
C THR A 94 5.63 4.77 11.34
N TRP A 95 5.44 3.87 10.38
CA TRP A 95 4.13 3.61 9.79
C TRP A 95 3.18 2.98 10.81
N GLU A 96 3.64 1.99 11.58
CA GLU A 96 2.84 1.36 12.64
C GLU A 96 2.39 2.38 13.69
N GLU A 97 3.30 3.26 14.13
CA GLU A 97 2.98 4.36 15.05
C GLU A 97 1.95 5.33 14.47
N LEU A 98 2.06 5.69 13.19
CA LEU A 98 1.10 6.58 12.53
C LEU A 98 -0.28 5.91 12.41
N VAL A 99 -0.34 4.63 12.05
CA VAL A 99 -1.58 3.86 12.01
C VAL A 99 -2.23 3.81 13.40
N PHE A 100 -1.44 3.55 14.43
CA PHE A 100 -1.91 3.54 15.82
C PHE A 100 -2.47 4.92 16.22
N ALA A 101 -1.73 5.99 15.96
CA ALA A 101 -2.16 7.35 16.29
C ALA A 101 -3.46 7.74 15.57
N VAL A 102 -3.60 7.41 14.27
CA VAL A 102 -4.81 7.67 13.49
C VAL A 102 -6.01 6.88 14.01
N LYS A 103 -5.83 5.57 14.25
CA LYS A 103 -6.89 4.70 14.79
C LYS A 103 -7.37 5.18 16.15
N THR A 104 -6.44 5.43 17.07
CA THR A 104 -6.75 5.96 18.42
C THR A 104 -7.47 7.31 18.33
N SER A 105 -7.01 8.21 17.47
CA SER A 105 -7.66 9.52 17.25
C SER A 105 -9.02 9.44 16.57
N MET A 106 -9.42 8.26 16.08
CA MET A 106 -10.74 8.00 15.51
C MET A 106 -11.71 7.39 16.51
N GLU A 107 -11.23 6.85 17.63
CA GLU A 107 -12.07 6.30 18.70
C GLU A 107 -12.97 7.39 19.29
N GLY A 108 -14.23 7.05 19.58
CA GLY A 108 -15.20 7.99 20.13
C GLY A 108 -15.71 9.07 19.16
N ARG A 109 -15.33 9.05 17.87
CA ARG A 109 -15.94 9.92 16.86
C ARG A 109 -17.41 9.53 16.65
N VAL A 110 -18.32 10.41 17.04
CA VAL A 110 -19.76 10.26 16.79
C VAL A 110 -20.00 10.19 15.27
N GLY A 111 -20.61 9.10 14.79
CA GLY A 111 -21.09 8.99 13.39
C GLY A 111 -20.42 7.96 12.47
N ARG A 112 -19.64 7.00 12.97
CA ARG A 112 -19.22 5.82 12.19
C ARG A 112 -19.90 4.56 12.75
N GLU A 113 -21.15 4.31 12.35
CA GLU A 113 -21.69 2.95 12.45
C GLU A 113 -20.85 2.05 11.54
N THR A 114 -20.19 1.07 12.15
CA THR A 114 -19.32 0.12 11.46
C THR A 114 -20.17 -0.79 10.56
N SER A 115 -20.03 -0.65 9.25
CA SER A 115 -20.64 -1.52 8.24
C SER A 115 -20.04 -2.93 8.18
N ASP A 116 -19.16 -3.31 9.10
CA ASP A 116 -18.46 -4.61 9.10
C ASP A 116 -19.24 -5.74 9.78
N ALA A 117 -20.43 -5.48 10.32
CA ALA A 117 -21.27 -6.52 10.94
C ALA A 117 -22.22 -7.21 9.94
N ARG A 118 -21.72 -7.76 8.81
CA ARG A 118 -22.46 -8.77 8.02
C ARG A 118 -21.51 -9.73 7.29
N GLN A 119 -21.07 -10.77 8.01
CA GLN A 119 -21.13 -12.16 7.52
C GLN A 119 -20.67 -13.13 8.61
N GLY A 120 -21.61 -13.99 9.04
CA GLY A 120 -21.33 -15.11 9.93
C GLY A 120 -22.35 -15.29 11.05
N THR A 121 -23.62 -15.57 10.73
CA THR A 121 -24.46 -16.33 11.68
C THR A 121 -24.20 -17.82 11.47
N PRO A 122 -23.89 -18.60 12.52
CA PRO A 122 -23.88 -20.05 12.45
C PRO A 122 -25.31 -20.55 12.23
N ILE A 123 -25.51 -21.43 11.24
CA ILE A 123 -26.71 -22.28 11.20
C ILE A 123 -26.42 -23.40 12.18
N ASP A 124 -27.09 -23.38 13.33
CA ASP A 124 -27.12 -24.51 14.25
C ASP A 124 -28.51 -25.16 14.15
N ASP A 125 -28.50 -26.42 13.76
CA ASP A 125 -29.65 -27.31 13.64
C ASP A 125 -30.25 -27.57 15.02
N ASN A 126 -31.55 -27.32 15.20
CA ASN A 126 -32.33 -28.09 16.17
C ASN A 126 -33.82 -28.15 15.79
N HIS A 127 -34.25 -29.37 15.42
CA HIS A 127 -35.50 -30.08 15.74
C HIS A 127 -36.75 -29.25 16.16
N GLN A 128 -37.99 -29.55 15.75
CA GLN A 128 -38.62 -30.82 15.38
C GLN A 128 -40.04 -30.57 14.80
N ASP A 129 -40.47 -31.43 13.88
CA ASP A 129 -41.86 -31.68 13.44
C ASP A 129 -42.72 -32.18 14.62
N PRO A 130 -44.05 -31.92 14.73
CA PRO A 130 -45.04 -32.56 13.85
C PRO A 130 -46.34 -31.75 13.60
N SER A 131 -46.80 -31.64 12.36
CA SER A 131 -48.22 -31.37 12.07
C SER A 131 -48.84 -32.51 11.26
N GLU A 132 -49.60 -33.35 11.98
CA GLU A 132 -50.70 -34.15 11.45
C GLU A 132 -51.80 -33.26 10.85
N ASN A 133 -52.65 -33.90 10.01
CA ASN A 133 -53.93 -33.46 9.43
C ASN A 133 -53.79 -32.63 8.14
N GLU A 134 -54.42 -32.95 7.01
CA GLU A 134 -55.62 -33.74 6.72
C GLU A 134 -55.66 -34.00 5.19
N GLU A 135 -56.32 -35.11 4.80
CA GLU A 135 -56.70 -35.59 3.45
C GLU A 135 -55.68 -36.30 2.54
#